data_AF-A0AAE1Q2I2-F1
#
_entry.id   AF-A0AAE1Q2I2-F1
#
_cell.length_a   1.000
_cell.length_b   1.000
_cell.length_c   1.000
_cell.angle_alpha   90.00
_cell.angle_beta   90.00
_cell.angle_gamma   90.00
#
_symmetry.space_group_name_H-M   'P 1'
#
loop_
_entity.id
_entity.type
_entity.pdbx_description
1 polymer ?
#
loop_
_entity_poly.entity_id
_entity_poly.type
_entity_poly.pdbx_seq_one_letter_code
_entity_poly.pdbx_strand_id
1 'polypeptide(L)'
;MNFNTHLDNSNYLNTFPKLILAVVAGGVVGVTTTSDGTDDGRAKIRMAAEQLNDYFVIARIKAYSNTFKYHLKPKACYSTYILKSKRSAKTKSEPGHVEEVEEGEGRDSNKAPKRQKRITSSSCKDNERKCVICDRARESCGTRNRVLYRISESDRAALFLDALNFYKDEVKTRCAFLDTAGDVFAADVFYHGNCLRQYLLKYKRQIDALFENIQRSDEAATIDSNCKCVFDSLDFKTSSYSVSHICNLINAKLETDNQIDNRRTKVFLIKYFKDTICFTYPDDRRKSQMVYSSSLLQGNIIESLRSSVKSGPQKIALELLHECKNYDFGLEATYCTSEDVKLSLDHYRSHRPQQWLQFMKFMFPNTSNTNTDEWLLKFDTLFQFIHYWLSSGRNRTPFHCSLTQTVHNLSRSRQLVDIMNRMNLAISYDSMQRLNTAVAQKMVEETLPNRCPW
;
A
#
# COMPACT_ATOMS: atom_id res chain seq x y z
N MET A 1 -50.64 24.92 11.93
CA MET A 1 -49.32 25.13 11.28
C MET A 1 -49.07 23.89 10.44
N ASN A 2 -49.51 23.94 9.18
CA ASN A 2 -49.56 22.79 8.28
C ASN A 2 -48.32 22.73 7.41
N PHE A 3 -47.65 21.58 7.43
CA PHE A 3 -46.63 21.19 6.48
C PHE A 3 -47.30 20.90 5.13
N ASN A 4 -46.88 21.61 4.09
CA ASN A 4 -47.21 21.26 2.70
C ASN A 4 -45.91 20.96 1.95
N THR A 5 -45.81 19.70 1.55
CA THR A 5 -44.84 19.14 0.61
C THR A 5 -45.25 19.48 -0.81
N HIS A 6 -44.38 20.12 -1.58
CA HIS A 6 -44.39 20.04 -3.04
C HIS A 6 -42.94 19.98 -3.53
N LEU A 7 -42.55 18.77 -3.97
CA LEU A 7 -41.40 18.52 -4.81
C LEU A 7 -41.86 18.74 -6.25
N ASP A 8 -41.27 19.70 -6.95
CA ASP A 8 -41.33 19.76 -8.40
C ASP A 8 -39.93 19.61 -8.99
N ASN A 9 -39.83 18.58 -9.83
CA ASN A 9 -38.71 18.23 -10.68
C ASN A 9 -38.69 19.19 -11.88
N SER A 10 -37.51 19.74 -12.21
CA SER A 10 -36.93 19.70 -13.57
C SER A 10 -35.79 20.71 -13.71
N ASN A 11 -34.84 20.35 -14.58
CA ASN A 11 -33.78 21.18 -15.16
C ASN A 11 -32.44 21.28 -14.45
N TYR A 12 -31.72 20.14 -14.37
CA TYR A 12 -30.24 20.14 -14.49
C TYR A 12 -29.75 18.84 -15.13
N LEU A 13 -30.00 18.68 -16.42
CA LEU A 13 -29.26 17.73 -17.27
C LEU A 13 -29.02 18.40 -18.62
N ASN A 14 -27.90 19.11 -18.74
CA ASN A 14 -27.15 19.29 -19.98
C ASN A 14 -25.92 20.16 -19.70
N THR A 15 -24.80 19.50 -19.39
CA THR A 15 -23.43 19.76 -19.91
C THR A 15 -22.42 19.06 -19.01
N PHE A 16 -22.11 17.80 -19.30
CA PHE A 16 -20.89 17.15 -18.85
C PHE A 16 -20.15 16.62 -20.09
N PRO A 17 -18.87 16.97 -20.29
CA PRO A 17 -18.09 16.40 -21.38
C PRO A 17 -17.80 14.92 -21.10
N LYS A 18 -17.92 14.12 -22.16
CA LYS A 18 -17.71 12.68 -22.24
C LYS A 18 -16.34 12.26 -21.67
N LEU A 19 -16.31 11.76 -20.44
CA LEU A 19 -15.18 10.99 -19.90
C LEU A 19 -15.50 9.50 -20.00
N ILE A 20 -14.93 8.83 -20.99
CA ILE A 20 -14.98 7.36 -21.10
C ILE A 20 -13.85 6.80 -20.22
N LEU A 21 -14.19 6.29 -19.03
CA LEU A 21 -13.25 5.62 -18.13
C LEU A 21 -13.30 4.10 -18.33
N ALA A 22 -12.15 3.51 -18.61
CA ALA A 22 -11.92 2.08 -18.69
C ALA A 22 -11.63 1.51 -17.29
N VAL A 23 -12.36 0.44 -16.90
CA VAL A 23 -11.95 -0.47 -15.83
C VAL A 23 -12.24 -1.89 -16.31
N VAL A 24 -11.23 -2.54 -16.87
CA VAL A 24 -11.07 -3.99 -16.89
C VAL A 24 -9.57 -4.26 -16.75
N ALA A 25 -9.20 -4.88 -15.62
CA ALA A 25 -7.85 -5.25 -15.17
C ALA A 25 -6.94 -4.10 -14.71
N GLY A 26 -6.54 -4.15 -13.43
CA GLY A 26 -5.53 -3.28 -12.86
C GLY A 26 -4.18 -3.45 -13.55
N GLY A 27 -3.63 -2.35 -14.04
CA GLY A 27 -2.31 -2.28 -14.68
C GLY A 27 -2.22 -1.11 -15.65
N VAL A 28 -1.25 -0.24 -15.41
CA VAL A 28 -0.61 0.78 -16.29
C VAL A 28 -1.48 1.29 -17.46
N VAL A 29 -1.86 2.58 -17.38
CA VAL A 29 -2.54 3.31 -18.45
C VAL A 29 -1.56 3.54 -19.61
N GLY A 30 -1.57 2.63 -20.58
CA GLY A 30 -1.11 2.90 -21.94
C GLY A 30 -2.31 3.26 -22.81
N VAL A 31 -2.22 4.33 -23.59
CA VAL A 31 -3.26 4.71 -24.57
C VAL A 31 -3.40 3.57 -25.58
N THR A 32 -4.48 2.79 -25.46
CA THR A 32 -4.83 1.73 -26.41
C THR A 32 -6.03 2.18 -27.22
N THR A 33 -5.95 2.02 -28.53
CA THR A 33 -7.03 2.39 -29.46
C THR A 33 -8.22 1.45 -29.27
N THR A 34 -9.34 2.00 -28.80
CA THR A 34 -10.62 1.27 -28.81
C THR A 34 -11.18 1.33 -30.23
N SER A 35 -11.30 0.19 -30.89
CA SER A 35 -12.06 0.10 -32.14
C SER A 35 -13.56 0.07 -31.82
N ASP A 36 -14.38 0.62 -32.71
CA ASP A 36 -15.82 0.38 -32.66
C ASP A 36 -16.06 -1.14 -32.77
N GLY A 37 -16.61 -1.73 -31.71
CA GLY A 37 -16.84 -3.17 -31.66
C GLY A 37 -17.76 -3.61 -32.79
N THR A 38 -17.55 -4.80 -33.34
CA THR A 38 -18.49 -5.40 -34.30
C THR A 38 -19.67 -6.01 -33.55
N ASP A 39 -20.85 -6.06 -34.18
CA ASP A 39 -22.02 -6.73 -33.59
C ASP A 39 -21.76 -8.21 -33.29
N ASP A 40 -21.02 -8.88 -34.17
CA ASP A 40 -20.56 -10.26 -33.97
C ASP A 40 -19.66 -10.40 -32.73
N GLY A 41 -18.74 -9.46 -32.50
CA GLY A 41 -17.90 -9.48 -31.30
C GLY A 41 -18.69 -9.20 -30.03
N ARG A 42 -19.67 -8.30 -30.07
CA ARG A 42 -20.60 -8.05 -28.95
C ARG A 42 -21.42 -9.30 -28.62
N ALA A 43 -21.95 -9.99 -29.63
CA ALA A 43 -22.69 -11.23 -29.46
C ALA A 43 -21.82 -12.32 -28.81
N LYS A 44 -20.56 -12.48 -29.25
CA LYS A 44 -19.60 -13.45 -28.69
C LYS A 44 -19.25 -13.16 -27.22
N ILE A 45 -19.07 -11.89 -26.85
CA ILE A 45 -18.81 -11.53 -25.43
C ILE A 45 -20.06 -11.81 -24.60
N ARG A 46 -21.27 -11.51 -25.11
CA ARG A 46 -22.52 -11.81 -24.39
C ARG A 46 -22.67 -13.30 -24.11
N MET A 47 -22.50 -14.15 -25.13
CA MET A 47 -22.55 -15.61 -24.96
C MET A 47 -21.49 -16.11 -23.97
N ALA A 48 -20.28 -15.53 -24.03
CA ALA A 48 -19.21 -15.89 -23.10
C ALA A 48 -19.52 -15.48 -21.65
N ALA A 49 -20.12 -14.31 -21.46
CA ALA A 49 -20.54 -13.82 -20.15
C ALA A 49 -21.66 -14.69 -19.56
N GLU A 50 -22.61 -15.14 -20.39
CA GLU A 50 -23.66 -16.09 -19.99
C GLU A 50 -23.08 -17.44 -19.56
N GLN A 51 -22.13 -17.99 -20.32
CA GLN A 51 -21.47 -19.26 -19.97
C GLN A 51 -20.65 -19.18 -18.67
N LEU A 52 -20.08 -18.02 -18.37
CA LEU A 52 -19.28 -17.76 -17.17
C LEU A 52 -20.12 -17.27 -15.97
N ASN A 53 -21.44 -17.08 -16.12
CA ASN A 53 -22.31 -16.43 -15.12
C ASN A 53 -21.81 -15.03 -14.70
N ASP A 54 -21.30 -14.24 -15.64
CA ASP A 54 -20.78 -12.88 -15.40
C ASP A 54 -21.88 -11.82 -15.60
N TYR A 55 -22.71 -11.65 -14.57
CA TYR A 55 -23.88 -10.77 -14.59
C TYR A 55 -23.54 -9.30 -14.88
N PHE A 56 -22.36 -8.83 -14.48
CA PHE A 56 -21.94 -7.44 -14.71
C PHE A 56 -21.67 -7.15 -16.19
N VAL A 57 -20.98 -8.07 -16.89
CA VAL A 57 -20.74 -7.93 -18.33
C VAL A 57 -22.05 -8.03 -19.11
N ILE A 58 -22.96 -8.92 -18.71
CA ILE A 58 -24.30 -9.03 -19.31
C ILE A 58 -25.08 -7.72 -19.15
N ALA A 59 -25.15 -7.17 -17.94
CA ALA A 59 -25.85 -5.92 -17.67
C ALA A 59 -25.26 -4.76 -18.48
N ARG A 60 -23.93 -4.68 -18.59
CA ARG A 60 -23.24 -3.63 -19.34
C ARG A 60 -23.48 -3.75 -20.85
N ILE A 61 -23.48 -4.96 -21.41
CA ILE A 61 -23.81 -5.16 -22.83
C ILE A 61 -25.28 -4.81 -23.11
N LYS A 62 -26.20 -5.07 -22.17
CA LYS A 62 -27.61 -4.67 -22.30
C LYS A 62 -27.77 -3.15 -22.26
N ALA A 63 -27.09 -2.47 -21.33
CA ALA A 63 -27.17 -1.03 -21.17
C ALA A 63 -26.56 -0.25 -22.36
N TYR A 64 -25.56 -0.82 -23.03
CA TYR A 64 -24.80 -0.15 -24.09
C TYR A 64 -24.83 -0.91 -25.42
N SER A 65 -25.97 -1.53 -25.77
CA SER A 65 -26.12 -2.46 -26.91
C SER A 65 -25.27 -2.11 -28.14
N ASN A 66 -25.47 -0.92 -28.69
CA ASN A 66 -24.80 -0.48 -29.93
C ASN A 66 -23.51 0.32 -29.68
N THR A 67 -23.25 0.74 -28.44
CA THR A 67 -22.11 1.60 -28.08
C THR A 67 -21.03 0.88 -27.27
N PHE A 68 -21.24 -0.41 -26.95
CA PHE A 68 -20.29 -1.22 -26.21
C PHE A 68 -19.02 -1.45 -27.05
N LYS A 69 -17.91 -0.91 -26.57
CA LYS A 69 -16.56 -1.08 -27.14
C LYS A 69 -15.75 -2.09 -26.32
N TYR A 70 -14.90 -2.85 -26.99
CA TYR A 70 -14.00 -3.82 -26.37
C TYR A 70 -12.62 -3.79 -27.04
N HIS A 71 -11.57 -4.17 -26.30
CA HIS A 71 -10.20 -4.13 -26.81
C HIS A 71 -9.94 -5.26 -27.81
N LEU A 72 -9.71 -4.91 -29.08
CA LEU A 72 -9.25 -5.84 -30.12
C LEU A 72 -7.72 -6.02 -30.14
N LYS A 73 -6.95 -4.98 -29.78
CA LYS A 73 -5.48 -4.98 -29.82
C LYS A 73 -4.85 -4.39 -28.54
N PRO A 74 -3.73 -4.97 -28.05
CA PRO A 74 -3.06 -6.17 -28.55
C PRO A 74 -3.69 -7.43 -27.94
N LYS A 75 -4.72 -8.01 -28.59
CA LYS A 75 -5.32 -9.34 -28.42
C LYS A 75 -5.64 -9.87 -27.00
N ALA A 76 -5.34 -9.19 -25.90
CA ALA A 76 -5.40 -9.79 -24.57
C ALA A 76 -6.85 -9.89 -24.06
N CYS A 77 -7.59 -8.79 -23.94
CA CYS A 77 -8.86 -8.81 -23.20
C CYS A 77 -9.95 -9.65 -23.88
N TYR A 78 -10.25 -9.38 -25.16
CA TYR A 78 -11.30 -10.12 -25.89
C TYR A 78 -10.97 -11.61 -26.01
N SER A 79 -9.77 -11.96 -26.49
CA SER A 79 -9.42 -13.38 -26.71
C SER A 79 -9.35 -14.16 -25.39
N THR A 80 -8.81 -13.55 -24.33
CA THR A 80 -8.73 -14.19 -23.01
C THR A 80 -10.12 -14.46 -22.44
N TYR A 81 -11.04 -13.51 -22.58
CA TYR A 81 -12.41 -13.66 -22.09
C TYR A 81 -13.16 -14.79 -22.82
N ILE A 82 -13.08 -14.82 -24.15
CA ILE A 82 -13.68 -15.89 -24.96
C ILE A 82 -13.03 -17.26 -24.67
N LEU A 83 -11.70 -17.32 -24.53
CA LEU A 83 -10.98 -18.57 -24.21
C LEU A 83 -11.36 -19.10 -22.82
N LYS A 84 -11.53 -18.22 -21.82
CA LYS A 84 -11.99 -18.58 -20.48
C LYS A 84 -13.35 -19.26 -20.54
N SER A 85 -14.28 -18.72 -21.34
CA SER A 85 -15.59 -19.30 -21.57
C SER A 85 -15.53 -20.70 -22.16
N LYS A 86 -14.73 -20.89 -23.21
CA LYS A 86 -14.55 -22.20 -23.86
C LYS A 86 -13.98 -23.26 -22.92
N ARG A 87 -13.05 -22.88 -22.04
CA ARG A 87 -12.49 -23.80 -21.03
C ARG A 87 -13.57 -24.23 -20.02
N SER A 88 -14.37 -23.28 -19.53
CA SER A 88 -15.47 -23.59 -18.60
C SER A 88 -16.52 -24.52 -19.23
N ALA A 89 -16.84 -24.33 -20.51
CA ALA A 89 -17.75 -25.21 -21.23
C ALA A 89 -17.20 -26.64 -21.33
N LYS A 90 -15.91 -26.80 -21.62
CA LYS A 90 -15.26 -28.13 -21.72
C LYS A 90 -15.22 -28.87 -20.38
N THR A 91 -14.99 -28.17 -19.27
CA THR A 91 -14.98 -28.79 -17.93
C THR A 91 -16.36 -29.28 -17.51
N LYS A 92 -17.44 -28.71 -18.05
CA LYS A 92 -18.82 -29.16 -17.77
C LYS A 92 -19.25 -30.38 -18.60
N SER A 93 -18.50 -30.76 -19.65
CA SER A 93 -18.89 -31.80 -20.60
C SER A 93 -18.18 -33.14 -20.45
N GLU A 94 -17.28 -33.32 -19.46
CA GLU A 94 -16.64 -34.61 -19.18
C GLU A 94 -17.17 -35.19 -17.85
N PRO A 95 -18.06 -36.20 -17.86
CA PRO A 95 -18.39 -36.99 -16.69
C PRO A 95 -17.25 -37.98 -16.40
N GLY A 96 -16.98 -38.18 -15.12
CA GLY A 96 -15.73 -38.74 -14.62
C GLY A 96 -15.45 -40.19 -15.04
N HIS A 97 -14.17 -40.45 -15.27
CA HIS A 97 -13.57 -41.77 -15.12
C HIS A 97 -12.31 -41.58 -14.26
N VAL A 98 -12.37 -42.08 -13.03
CA VAL A 98 -11.23 -42.21 -12.13
C VAL A 98 -10.73 -43.65 -12.30
N GLU A 99 -9.54 -43.82 -12.86
CA GLU A 99 -8.76 -45.06 -12.72
C GLU A 99 -7.58 -44.74 -11.80
N GLU A 100 -7.56 -45.43 -10.66
CA GLU A 100 -6.37 -45.63 -9.84
C GLU A 100 -5.40 -46.53 -10.61
N VAL A 101 -4.13 -46.14 -10.72
CA VAL A 101 -3.07 -47.04 -11.18
C VAL A 101 -1.92 -47.01 -10.18
N GLU A 102 -1.60 -48.21 -9.71
CA GLU A 102 -0.56 -48.61 -8.78
C GLU A 102 0.85 -48.30 -9.29
N GLU A 103 1.76 -48.08 -8.33
CA GLU A 103 3.19 -47.87 -8.54
C GLU A 103 3.87 -49.18 -8.99
N GLY A 104 4.50 -49.15 -10.17
CA GLY A 104 5.41 -50.20 -10.64
C GLY A 104 6.81 -49.65 -10.87
N GLU A 105 7.77 -50.12 -10.06
CA GLU A 105 9.20 -49.91 -10.26
C GLU A 105 9.70 -50.67 -11.50
N GLY A 106 10.48 -49.99 -12.36
CA GLY A 106 11.13 -50.62 -13.50
C GLY A 106 12.21 -49.74 -14.11
N ARG A 107 13.48 -50.02 -13.78
CA ARG A 107 14.66 -49.60 -14.54
C ARG A 107 14.67 -50.35 -15.87
N ASP A 108 14.89 -49.66 -16.99
CA ASP A 108 16.04 -49.97 -17.83
C ASP A 108 16.30 -48.93 -18.93
N SER A 109 17.58 -48.83 -19.24
CA SER A 109 18.24 -47.93 -20.18
C SER A 109 18.00 -48.29 -21.65
N ASN A 110 17.71 -47.30 -22.49
CA ASN A 110 18.23 -47.27 -23.86
C ASN A 110 18.26 -45.86 -24.46
N LYS A 111 19.44 -45.46 -24.95
CA LYS A 111 19.72 -44.20 -25.66
C LYS A 111 19.35 -44.33 -27.13
N ALA A 112 18.57 -43.38 -27.65
CA ALA A 112 18.38 -43.12 -29.08
C ALA A 112 18.29 -41.59 -29.33
N PRO A 113 18.54 -41.11 -30.56
CA PRO A 113 19.22 -39.83 -30.80
C PRO A 113 18.34 -38.58 -30.69
N LYS A 114 18.99 -37.48 -30.33
CA LYS A 114 18.43 -36.15 -30.10
C LYS A 114 17.74 -35.60 -31.35
N ARG A 115 16.40 -35.60 -31.33
CA ARG A 115 15.55 -34.85 -32.26
C ARG A 115 15.58 -33.37 -31.83
N GLN A 116 16.12 -32.49 -32.68
CA GLN A 116 16.18 -31.05 -32.44
C GLN A 116 14.76 -30.50 -32.19
N LYS A 117 14.54 -29.98 -30.97
CA LYS A 117 13.32 -29.27 -30.59
C LYS A 117 13.25 -27.97 -31.38
N ARG A 118 12.24 -27.90 -32.26
CA ARG A 118 11.74 -26.67 -32.87
C ARG A 118 11.43 -25.68 -31.76
N ILE A 119 12.12 -24.54 -31.74
CA ILE A 119 11.85 -23.44 -30.83
C ILE A 119 10.51 -22.83 -31.23
N THR A 120 9.43 -23.26 -30.58
CA THR A 120 8.17 -22.52 -30.57
C THR A 120 8.27 -21.46 -29.49
N SER A 121 8.45 -20.21 -29.91
CA SER A 121 8.39 -19.02 -29.07
C SER A 121 6.98 -18.79 -28.52
N SER A 122 6.91 -18.38 -27.25
CA SER A 122 5.74 -17.91 -26.47
C SER A 122 5.00 -18.94 -25.60
N SER A 123 5.59 -19.26 -24.44
CA SER A 123 4.79 -19.68 -23.27
C SER A 123 4.69 -18.48 -22.32
N CYS A 124 3.49 -17.93 -22.16
CA CYS A 124 3.15 -17.15 -20.98
C CYS A 124 3.50 -18.03 -19.78
N LYS A 125 4.44 -17.60 -18.95
CA LYS A 125 4.85 -18.34 -17.75
C LYS A 125 3.60 -18.51 -16.89
N ASP A 126 3.07 -19.73 -16.82
CA ASP A 126 2.07 -20.08 -15.81
C ASP A 126 2.64 -19.62 -14.47
N ASN A 127 1.87 -18.81 -13.74
CA ASN A 127 2.26 -18.40 -12.39
C ASN A 127 2.45 -19.67 -11.58
N GLU A 128 3.71 -20.10 -11.43
CA GLU A 128 4.06 -21.27 -10.65
C GLU A 128 3.43 -21.11 -9.27
N ARG A 129 2.56 -22.04 -8.91
CA ARG A 129 1.93 -22.05 -7.60
C ARG A 129 3.04 -22.10 -6.55
N LYS A 130 3.04 -21.15 -5.63
CA LYS A 130 4.02 -21.05 -4.54
C LYS A 130 3.36 -21.34 -3.20
N CYS A 131 4.14 -21.89 -2.28
CA CYS A 131 3.72 -22.01 -0.89
C CYS A 131 3.66 -20.63 -0.25
N VAL A 132 2.50 -20.27 0.30
CA VAL A 132 2.26 -18.98 0.95
C VAL A 132 3.16 -18.72 2.16
N ILE A 133 3.72 -19.77 2.77
CA ILE A 133 4.56 -19.66 3.97
C ILE A 133 6.03 -19.48 3.60
N CYS A 134 6.58 -20.30 2.69
CA CYS A 134 8.01 -20.26 2.38
C CYS A 134 8.36 -19.54 1.07
N ASP A 135 7.36 -19.09 0.30
CA ASP A 135 7.49 -18.45 -1.03
C ASP A 135 8.12 -19.31 -2.13
N ARG A 136 8.31 -20.60 -1.88
CA ARG A 136 8.95 -21.51 -2.83
C ARG A 136 7.92 -22.30 -3.62
N ALA A 137 8.23 -22.49 -4.90
CA ALA A 137 7.51 -23.41 -5.77
C ALA A 137 7.81 -24.87 -5.39
N ARG A 138 7.09 -25.79 -6.03
CA ARG A 138 7.12 -27.23 -5.76
C ARG A 138 8.54 -27.83 -5.72
N GLU A 139 9.40 -27.38 -6.63
CA GLU A 139 10.72 -28.00 -6.88
C GLU A 139 11.84 -27.44 -6.00
N SER A 140 11.65 -26.26 -5.41
CA SER A 140 12.72 -25.51 -4.72
C SER A 140 12.62 -25.56 -3.19
N CYS A 141 11.61 -26.22 -2.63
CA CYS A 141 11.50 -26.41 -1.19
C CYS A 141 12.35 -27.62 -0.76
N GLY A 142 13.39 -27.40 0.05
CA GLY A 142 14.25 -28.47 0.61
C GLY A 142 13.56 -29.41 1.59
N THR A 143 12.22 -29.37 1.69
CA THR A 143 11.45 -30.32 2.49
C THR A 143 11.17 -31.58 1.65
N ARG A 144 11.24 -32.77 2.26
CA ARG A 144 10.98 -34.04 1.56
C ARG A 144 9.59 -34.12 0.92
N ASN A 145 8.63 -33.31 1.39
CA ASN A 145 7.28 -33.22 0.82
C ASN A 145 7.16 -32.09 -0.20
N ARG A 146 7.37 -32.45 -1.47
CA ARG A 146 7.24 -31.56 -2.64
C ARG A 146 5.80 -31.45 -3.15
N VAL A 147 4.80 -31.59 -2.29
CA VAL A 147 3.39 -31.49 -2.68
C VAL A 147 2.81 -30.22 -2.06
N LEU A 148 2.22 -29.38 -2.92
CA LEU A 148 1.44 -28.22 -2.49
C LEU A 148 0.01 -28.67 -2.27
N TYR A 149 -0.49 -28.41 -1.08
CA TYR A 149 -1.88 -28.62 -0.69
C TYR A 149 -2.60 -27.28 -0.72
N ARG A 150 -3.89 -27.31 -1.06
CA ARG A 150 -4.78 -26.16 -0.92
C ARG A 150 -5.41 -26.19 0.47
N ILE A 151 -5.59 -25.03 1.11
CA ILE A 151 -6.43 -24.96 2.31
C ILE A 151 -7.89 -25.11 1.88
N SER A 152 -8.53 -26.21 2.26
CA SER A 152 -9.91 -26.54 1.88
C SER A 152 -10.87 -26.71 3.05
N GLU A 153 -10.36 -26.84 4.28
CA GLU A 153 -11.15 -27.02 5.50
C GLU A 153 -11.37 -25.68 6.20
N SER A 154 -12.62 -25.40 6.61
CA SER A 154 -13.00 -24.14 7.29
C SER A 154 -12.23 -23.93 8.59
N ASP A 155 -12.15 -24.96 9.44
CA ASP A 155 -11.46 -24.87 10.73
C ASP A 155 -9.97 -24.60 10.56
N ARG A 156 -9.36 -25.19 9.52
CA ARG A 156 -7.95 -24.98 9.20
C ARG A 156 -7.70 -23.58 8.64
N ALA A 157 -8.62 -23.04 7.84
CA ALA A 157 -8.55 -21.68 7.33
C ALA A 157 -8.67 -20.66 8.47
N ALA A 158 -9.62 -20.86 9.41
CA ALA A 158 -9.76 -20.02 10.60
C ALA A 158 -8.48 -20.02 11.44
N LEU A 159 -7.96 -21.19 11.78
CA LEU A 159 -6.72 -21.32 12.57
C LEU A 159 -5.50 -20.69 11.86
N PHE A 160 -5.45 -20.75 10.53
CA PHE A 160 -4.41 -20.08 9.75
C PHE A 160 -4.54 -18.55 9.84
N LEU A 161 -5.75 -18.00 9.70
CA LEU A 161 -6.00 -16.56 9.85
C LEU A 161 -5.64 -16.06 11.25
N ASP A 162 -5.98 -16.82 12.29
CA ASP A 162 -5.60 -16.50 13.67
C ASP A 162 -4.08 -16.43 13.83
N ALA A 163 -3.36 -17.41 13.26
CA ALA A 163 -1.90 -17.42 13.27
C ALA A 163 -1.31 -16.22 12.51
N LEU A 164 -1.89 -15.84 11.35
CA LEU A 164 -1.44 -14.67 10.59
C LEU A 164 -1.63 -13.36 11.39
N ASN A 165 -2.79 -13.21 12.02
CA ASN A 165 -3.11 -12.03 12.83
C ASN A 165 -2.24 -11.95 14.09
N PHE A 166 -1.84 -13.10 14.65
CA PHE A 166 -0.92 -13.18 15.76
C PHE A 166 0.52 -12.80 15.38
N TYR A 167 1.06 -13.35 14.28
CA TYR A 167 2.47 -13.15 13.93
C TYR A 167 2.78 -11.82 13.26
N LYS A 168 1.87 -11.30 12.42
CA LYS A 168 2.09 -10.09 11.60
C LYS A 168 3.43 -10.11 10.83
N ASP A 169 3.82 -11.28 10.35
CA ASP A 169 5.08 -11.52 9.63
C ASP A 169 4.91 -11.41 8.11
N GLU A 170 5.95 -11.78 7.35
CA GLU A 170 5.92 -11.80 5.87
C GLU A 170 4.81 -12.69 5.29
N VAL A 171 4.33 -13.70 6.04
CA VAL A 171 3.19 -14.52 5.62
C VAL A 171 1.91 -13.67 5.70
N LYS A 172 1.71 -12.90 6.78
CA LYS A 172 0.57 -11.95 6.88
C LYS A 172 0.65 -10.87 5.79
N THR A 173 1.83 -10.34 5.48
CA THR A 173 1.98 -9.35 4.40
C THR A 173 1.54 -9.91 3.03
N ARG A 174 1.90 -11.16 2.73
CA ARG A 174 1.45 -11.84 1.49
C ARG A 174 -0.04 -12.17 1.49
N CYS A 175 -0.61 -12.39 2.66
CA CYS A 175 -2.01 -12.69 2.90
C CYS A 175 -2.82 -11.47 3.37
N ALA A 176 -2.38 -10.23 3.05
CA ALA A 176 -2.98 -9.03 3.63
C ALA A 176 -4.45 -8.81 3.25
N PHE A 177 -4.92 -9.46 2.19
CA PHE A 177 -6.29 -9.40 1.68
C PHE A 177 -7.18 -10.55 2.16
N LEU A 178 -6.69 -11.41 3.06
CA LEU A 178 -7.43 -12.55 3.60
C LEU A 178 -7.94 -12.19 5.00
N ASP A 179 -9.25 -12.00 5.12
CA ASP A 179 -9.91 -11.68 6.40
C ASP A 179 -10.87 -12.78 6.86
N THR A 180 -11.47 -13.51 5.92
CA THR A 180 -12.41 -14.60 6.19
C THR A 180 -11.92 -15.93 5.61
N ALA A 181 -12.44 -17.05 6.13
CA ALA A 181 -12.17 -18.37 5.56
C ALA A 181 -12.59 -18.45 4.08
N GLY A 182 -13.67 -17.73 3.70
CA GLY A 182 -14.11 -17.60 2.32
C GLY A 182 -13.04 -16.98 1.41
N ASP A 183 -12.34 -15.96 1.88
CA ASP A 183 -11.25 -15.32 1.13
C ASP A 183 -10.07 -16.27 0.94
N VAL A 184 -9.73 -17.06 1.96
CA VAL A 184 -8.68 -18.08 1.90
C VAL A 184 -9.00 -19.11 0.80
N PHE A 185 -10.27 -19.51 0.69
CA PHE A 185 -10.71 -20.43 -0.36
C PHE A 185 -10.72 -19.77 -1.73
N ALA A 186 -11.24 -18.55 -1.85
CA ALA A 186 -11.32 -17.81 -3.11
C ALA A 186 -9.94 -17.49 -3.70
N ALA A 187 -8.95 -17.27 -2.85
CA ALA A 187 -7.58 -16.97 -3.23
C ALA A 187 -6.73 -18.22 -3.60
N ASP A 188 -7.30 -19.42 -3.52
CA ASP A 188 -6.59 -20.69 -3.75
C ASP A 188 -5.27 -20.76 -2.97
N VAL A 189 -5.30 -20.53 -1.65
CA VAL A 189 -4.06 -20.51 -0.84
C VAL A 189 -3.39 -21.88 -0.82
N PHE A 190 -2.17 -21.96 -1.37
CA PHE A 190 -1.35 -23.17 -1.44
C PHE A 190 -0.25 -23.19 -0.37
N TYR A 191 0.06 -24.37 0.15
CA TYR A 191 1.12 -24.56 1.16
C TYR A 191 1.80 -25.93 1.05
N HIS A 192 3.06 -26.02 1.49
CA HIS A 192 3.68 -27.32 1.77
C HIS A 192 3.19 -27.86 3.11
N GLY A 193 2.82 -29.13 3.19
CA GLY A 193 2.25 -29.73 4.40
C GLY A 193 3.10 -29.51 5.66
N ASN A 194 4.43 -29.60 5.53
CA ASN A 194 5.35 -29.35 6.65
C ASN A 194 5.43 -27.86 7.03
N CYS A 195 5.39 -26.95 6.06
CA CYS A 195 5.42 -25.51 6.34
C CYS A 195 4.21 -25.07 7.15
N LEU A 196 3.00 -25.47 6.75
CA LEU A 196 1.79 -25.10 7.50
C LEU A 196 1.78 -25.74 8.88
N ARG A 197 2.13 -27.03 8.98
CA ARG A 197 2.22 -27.71 10.28
C ARG A 197 3.17 -27.01 11.24
N GLN A 198 4.38 -26.67 10.80
CA GLN A 198 5.36 -25.97 11.64
C GLN A 198 4.88 -24.58 12.03
N TYR A 199 4.27 -23.85 11.09
CA TYR A 199 3.72 -22.51 11.34
C TYR A 199 2.62 -22.54 12.41
N LEU A 200 1.65 -23.44 12.27
CA LEU A 200 0.54 -23.61 13.22
C LEU A 200 0.98 -24.20 14.56
N LEU A 201 1.96 -25.11 14.57
CA LEU A 201 2.50 -25.67 15.82
C LEU A 201 3.24 -24.61 16.64
N LYS A 202 4.02 -23.75 15.96
CA LYS A 202 4.67 -22.60 16.60
C LYS A 202 3.64 -21.64 17.21
N TYR A 203 2.54 -21.40 16.48
CA TYR A 203 1.44 -20.57 16.95
C TYR A 203 0.81 -21.14 18.23
N LYS A 204 0.39 -22.41 18.20
CA LYS A 204 -0.21 -23.08 19.36
C LYS A 204 0.69 -23.03 20.60
N ARG A 205 1.97 -23.39 20.47
CA ARG A 205 2.92 -23.34 21.59
C ARG A 205 3.04 -21.96 22.22
N GLN A 206 2.98 -20.89 21.43
CA GLN A 206 3.07 -19.53 21.95
C GLN A 206 1.79 -19.08 22.60
N ILE A 207 0.63 -19.47 22.07
CA ILE A 207 -0.66 -19.24 22.70
C ILE A 207 -0.77 -19.99 24.02
N ASP A 208 -0.40 -21.27 24.05
CA ASP A 208 -0.41 -22.09 25.27
C ASP A 208 0.53 -21.49 26.34
N ALA A 209 1.75 -21.10 25.96
CA ALA A 209 2.66 -20.43 26.87
C ALA A 209 2.12 -19.07 27.37
N LEU A 210 1.35 -18.35 26.56
CA LEU A 210 0.67 -17.13 27.01
C LEU A 210 -0.42 -17.46 28.01
N PHE A 211 -1.25 -18.48 27.76
CA PHE A 211 -2.29 -18.93 28.68
C PHE A 211 -1.72 -19.45 30.01
N GLU A 212 -0.68 -20.28 29.99
CA GLU A 212 -0.02 -20.75 31.21
C GLU A 212 0.56 -19.58 32.03
N ASN A 213 1.15 -18.59 31.36
CA ASN A 213 1.64 -17.39 32.03
C ASN A 213 0.51 -16.53 32.61
N ILE A 214 -0.62 -16.45 31.91
CA ILE A 214 -1.82 -15.76 32.40
C ILE A 214 -2.36 -16.51 33.62
N GLN A 215 -2.50 -17.84 33.58
CA GLN A 215 -2.97 -18.66 34.69
C GLN A 215 -2.06 -18.58 35.93
N ARG A 216 -0.73 -18.68 35.75
CA ARG A 216 0.24 -18.47 36.85
C ARG A 216 0.18 -17.06 37.42
N SER A 217 -0.16 -16.06 36.61
CA SER A 217 -0.38 -14.70 37.10
C SER A 217 -1.73 -14.55 37.81
N ASP A 218 -2.76 -15.28 37.39
CA ASP A 218 -4.11 -15.19 37.98
C ASP A 218 -4.18 -15.78 39.39
N GLU A 219 -3.40 -16.81 39.69
CA GLU A 219 -3.28 -17.36 41.05
C GLU A 219 -2.49 -16.44 42.01
N ALA A 220 -1.56 -15.64 41.48
CA ALA A 220 -0.74 -14.72 42.28
C ALA A 220 -1.29 -13.28 42.36
N ALA A 221 -2.35 -12.97 41.62
CA ALA A 221 -2.80 -11.61 41.38
C ALA A 221 -4.30 -11.44 41.68
N THR A 222 -4.64 -11.52 42.97
CA THR A 222 -5.77 -10.73 43.47
C THR A 222 -5.47 -9.26 43.17
N ILE A 223 -6.38 -8.61 42.45
CA ILE A 223 -6.29 -7.17 42.19
C ILE A 223 -6.33 -6.50 43.56
N ASP A 224 -5.18 -5.97 44.01
CA ASP A 224 -5.12 -5.17 45.22
C ASP A 224 -6.10 -3.99 45.08
N SER A 225 -6.85 -3.70 46.13
CA SER A 225 -7.67 -2.50 46.29
C SER A 225 -6.97 -1.22 45.80
N ASN A 226 -5.64 -1.12 45.99
CA ASN A 226 -4.83 0.01 45.50
C ASN A 226 -4.73 0.08 43.97
N CYS A 227 -4.74 -1.05 43.26
CA CYS A 227 -4.78 -1.05 41.80
C CYS A 227 -6.15 -0.58 41.29
N LYS A 228 -7.22 -0.97 41.99
CA LYS A 228 -8.59 -0.63 41.62
C LYS A 228 -8.83 0.88 41.65
N CYS A 229 -8.33 1.59 42.67
CA CYS A 229 -8.50 3.05 42.75
C CYS A 229 -7.81 3.79 41.60
N VAL A 230 -6.66 3.29 41.12
CA VAL A 230 -6.00 3.83 39.93
C VAL A 230 -6.85 3.57 38.70
N PHE A 231 -7.37 2.36 38.52
CA PHE A 231 -8.20 2.03 37.36
C PHE A 231 -9.49 2.84 37.30
N ASP A 232 -10.16 3.05 38.43
CA ASP A 232 -11.38 3.87 38.51
C ASP A 232 -11.11 5.36 38.20
N SER A 233 -9.86 5.82 38.34
CA SER A 233 -9.45 7.18 37.99
C SER A 233 -9.14 7.38 36.50
N LEU A 234 -9.02 6.29 35.72
CA LEU A 234 -8.70 6.36 34.29
C LEU A 234 -9.96 6.61 33.47
N ASP A 235 -9.99 7.71 32.71
CA ASP A 235 -11.07 8.00 31.77
C ASP A 235 -10.74 7.50 30.36
N PHE A 236 -11.04 6.23 30.10
CA PHE A 236 -10.88 5.63 28.76
C PHE A 236 -11.91 6.09 27.73
N LYS A 237 -12.95 6.85 28.12
CA LYS A 237 -13.94 7.36 27.15
C LYS A 237 -13.37 8.52 26.34
N THR A 238 -12.55 9.36 26.98
CA THR A 238 -12.01 10.57 26.35
C THR A 238 -10.52 10.48 26.04
N SER A 239 -9.80 9.60 26.73
CA SER A 239 -8.35 9.58 26.72
C SER A 239 -7.76 8.20 26.44
N SER A 240 -6.52 8.19 25.96
CA SER A 240 -5.69 6.98 25.86
C SER A 240 -4.45 7.15 26.74
N TYR A 241 -3.98 6.03 27.30
CA TYR A 241 -2.88 6.03 28.25
C TYR A 241 -1.83 5.00 27.83
N SER A 242 -0.55 5.29 28.03
CA SER A 242 0.48 4.27 27.87
C SER A 242 0.45 3.29 29.03
N VAL A 243 0.72 2.00 28.76
CA VAL A 243 0.85 0.98 29.82
C VAL A 243 1.92 1.38 30.83
N SER A 244 3.03 1.98 30.37
CA SER A 244 4.08 2.51 31.25
C SER A 244 3.58 3.61 32.19
N HIS A 245 2.72 4.51 31.71
CA HIS A 245 2.16 5.56 32.55
C HIS A 245 1.25 4.99 33.65
N ILE A 246 0.36 4.07 33.28
CA ILE A 246 -0.51 3.39 34.25
C ILE A 246 0.33 2.61 35.27
N CYS A 247 1.36 1.89 34.80
CA CYS A 247 2.31 1.17 35.66
C CYS A 247 2.95 2.09 36.70
N ASN A 248 3.41 3.27 36.28
CA ASN A 248 3.96 4.28 37.19
C ASN A 248 2.93 4.80 38.20
N LEU A 249 1.66 5.00 37.78
CA LEU A 249 0.59 5.41 38.69
C LEU A 249 0.30 4.35 39.76
N ILE A 250 0.30 3.07 39.37
CA ILE A 250 0.12 1.96 40.30
C ILE A 250 1.31 1.90 41.28
N ASN A 251 2.54 1.92 40.77
CA ASN A 251 3.74 1.86 41.60
C ASN A 251 3.87 3.06 42.55
N ALA A 252 3.35 4.23 42.18
CA ALA A 252 3.30 5.38 43.08
C ALA A 252 2.29 5.21 44.24
N LYS A 253 1.33 4.30 44.11
CA LYS A 253 0.33 3.99 45.14
C LYS A 253 0.68 2.77 45.98
N LEU A 254 1.57 1.91 45.48
CA LEU A 254 2.08 0.78 46.23
C LEU A 254 3.20 1.27 47.15
N GLU A 255 2.92 1.34 48.45
CA GLU A 255 3.91 1.69 49.48
C GLU A 255 4.95 0.57 49.74
N THR A 256 4.96 -0.48 48.89
CA THR A 256 5.78 -1.69 49.07
C THR A 256 6.89 -1.77 48.03
N ASP A 257 8.00 -2.43 48.38
CA ASP A 257 9.12 -2.75 47.47
C ASP A 257 8.72 -3.63 46.26
N ASN A 258 7.52 -4.18 46.25
CA ASN A 258 7.00 -4.99 45.16
C ASN A 258 6.50 -4.14 43.99
N GLN A 259 7.42 -3.52 43.26
CA GLN A 259 7.09 -2.82 42.02
C GLN A 259 6.47 -3.77 41.00
N ILE A 260 5.40 -3.29 40.36
CA ILE A 260 4.72 -3.95 39.26
C ILE A 260 5.38 -3.52 37.95
N ASP A 261 5.52 -4.45 37.02
CA ASP A 261 6.02 -4.18 35.68
C ASP A 261 4.88 -3.94 34.66
N ASN A 262 5.24 -3.52 33.45
CA ASN A 262 4.27 -3.30 32.38
C ASN A 262 3.48 -4.57 32.02
N ARG A 263 4.09 -5.74 32.19
CA ARG A 263 3.47 -7.03 31.87
C ARG A 263 2.32 -7.32 32.85
N ARG A 264 2.57 -7.20 34.16
CA ARG A 264 1.53 -7.35 35.19
C ARG A 264 0.47 -6.26 35.10
N THR A 265 0.87 -5.01 34.84
CA THR A 265 -0.08 -3.91 34.61
C THR A 265 -1.07 -4.25 33.48
N LYS A 266 -0.57 -4.79 32.37
CA LYS A 266 -1.43 -5.22 31.24
C LYS A 266 -2.41 -6.32 31.64
N VAL A 267 -1.96 -7.33 32.41
CA VAL A 267 -2.84 -8.39 32.91
C VAL A 267 -3.95 -7.81 33.80
N PHE A 268 -3.60 -6.90 34.72
CA PHE A 268 -4.57 -6.25 35.58
C PHE A 268 -5.61 -5.44 34.80
N LEU A 269 -5.18 -4.70 33.78
CA LEU A 269 -6.09 -3.95 32.92
C LEU A 269 -7.05 -4.87 32.16
N ILE A 270 -6.56 -5.98 31.59
CA ILE A 270 -7.41 -6.97 30.91
C ILE A 270 -8.40 -7.58 31.89
N LYS A 271 -7.98 -7.92 33.11
CA LYS A 271 -8.85 -8.52 34.12
C LYS A 271 -9.93 -7.54 34.62
N TYR A 272 -9.57 -6.27 34.78
CA TYR A 272 -10.47 -5.23 35.28
C TYR A 272 -11.49 -4.77 34.23
N PHE A 273 -11.01 -4.43 33.03
CA PHE A 273 -11.83 -3.84 31.97
C PHE A 273 -12.35 -4.86 30.94
N LYS A 274 -11.77 -6.07 30.89
CA LYS A 274 -12.14 -7.13 29.94
C LYS A 274 -12.13 -6.60 28.49
N ASP A 275 -13.23 -6.78 27.78
CA ASP A 275 -13.37 -6.44 26.37
C ASP A 275 -13.64 -4.95 26.11
N THR A 276 -13.69 -4.11 27.16
CA THR A 276 -13.96 -2.67 27.01
C THR A 276 -12.73 -1.84 26.63
N ILE A 277 -11.54 -2.46 26.59
CA ILE A 277 -10.28 -1.83 26.21
C ILE A 277 -9.59 -2.58 25.09
N CYS A 278 -8.72 -1.88 24.36
CA CYS A 278 -7.87 -2.43 23.33
C CYS A 278 -6.43 -1.93 23.53
N PHE A 279 -5.47 -2.67 23.01
CA PHE A 279 -4.04 -2.37 23.10
C PHE A 279 -3.46 -2.05 21.72
N THR A 280 -2.58 -1.06 21.62
CA THR A 280 -1.71 -0.91 20.44
C THR A 280 -0.50 -1.83 20.53
N TYR A 281 -0.01 -2.26 19.36
CA TYR A 281 1.19 -3.09 19.23
C TYR A 281 2.17 -2.36 18.32
N PRO A 282 3.02 -1.46 18.86
CA PRO A 282 3.98 -0.73 18.06
C PRO A 282 5.05 -1.68 17.48
N ASP A 283 5.49 -1.41 16.25
CA ASP A 283 6.56 -2.20 15.58
C ASP A 283 7.91 -2.06 16.30
N ASP A 284 8.14 -0.90 16.92
CA ASP A 284 9.33 -0.64 17.73
C ASP A 284 9.10 -1.09 19.18
N ARG A 285 9.90 -2.07 19.62
CA ARG A 285 9.87 -2.62 20.98
C ARG A 285 10.20 -1.58 22.07
N ARG A 286 10.82 -0.45 21.73
CA ARG A 286 11.12 0.63 22.67
C ARG A 286 9.90 1.51 22.97
N LYS A 287 8.85 1.45 22.15
CA LYS A 287 7.63 2.23 22.35
C LYS A 287 6.68 1.48 23.28
N SER A 288 6.12 2.21 24.26
CA SER A 288 5.12 1.64 25.16
C SER A 288 3.83 1.33 24.41
N GLN A 289 3.15 0.26 24.82
CA GLN A 289 1.80 -0.05 24.33
C GLN A 289 0.83 1.00 24.85
N MET A 290 -0.09 1.45 24.02
CA MET A 290 -1.19 2.34 24.42
C MET A 290 -2.44 1.51 24.70
N VAL A 291 -3.23 1.97 25.68
CA VAL A 291 -4.52 1.39 26.07
C VAL A 291 -5.60 2.45 25.85
N TYR A 292 -6.70 2.03 25.25
CA TYR A 292 -7.83 2.89 24.90
C TYR A 292 -9.13 2.09 24.95
N SER A 293 -10.28 2.76 25.05
CA SER A 293 -11.58 2.07 25.01
C SER A 293 -11.84 1.42 23.65
N SER A 294 -12.35 0.19 23.64
CA SER A 294 -12.78 -0.51 22.42
C SER A 294 -13.92 0.19 21.67
N SER A 295 -14.64 1.10 22.35
CA SER A 295 -15.69 1.94 21.75
C SER A 295 -15.18 3.11 20.92
N LEU A 296 -13.88 3.46 21.02
CA LEU A 296 -13.28 4.53 20.23
C LEU A 296 -12.98 4.02 18.80
N LEU A 297 -13.60 4.65 17.81
CA LEU A 297 -13.25 4.44 16.40
C LEU A 297 -11.76 4.76 16.17
N GLN A 298 -11.05 3.93 15.42
CA GLN A 298 -9.60 4.07 15.17
C GLN A 298 -9.19 5.48 14.69
N GLY A 299 -10.05 6.17 13.94
CA GLY A 299 -9.81 7.56 13.52
C GLY A 299 -9.67 8.54 14.71
N ASN A 300 -10.51 8.39 15.73
CA ASN A 300 -10.50 9.24 16.92
C ASN A 300 -9.29 8.96 17.82
N ILE A 301 -8.71 7.76 17.74
CA ILE A 301 -7.47 7.42 18.46
C ILE A 301 -6.29 8.18 17.87
N ILE A 302 -6.22 8.29 16.54
CA ILE A 302 -5.19 9.09 15.87
C ILE A 302 -5.38 10.57 16.21
N GLU A 303 -6.62 11.06 16.24
CA GLU A 303 -6.96 12.43 16.65
C GLU A 303 -6.58 12.69 18.12
N SER A 304 -6.87 11.76 19.02
CA SER A 304 -6.54 11.81 20.46
C SER A 304 -5.03 11.72 20.69
N LEU A 305 -4.31 10.88 19.93
CA LEU A 305 -2.85 10.82 19.96
C LEU A 305 -2.23 12.09 19.37
N ARG A 306 -2.81 12.66 18.31
CA ARG A 306 -2.40 13.96 17.76
C ARG A 306 -2.64 15.09 18.76
N SER A 307 -3.74 15.05 19.51
CA SER A 307 -4.07 16.06 20.52
C SER A 307 -3.33 15.84 21.85
N SER A 308 -2.88 14.61 22.15
CA SER A 308 -2.01 14.28 23.28
C SER A 308 -0.54 14.62 23.01
N VAL A 309 -0.13 14.86 21.75
CA VAL A 309 1.15 15.49 21.40
C VAL A 309 1.09 16.96 21.80
N LYS A 310 1.09 17.20 23.11
CA LYS A 310 1.08 18.53 23.75
C LYS A 310 2.49 19.13 23.87
N SER A 311 3.37 18.95 22.87
CA SER A 311 4.66 19.65 22.89
C SER A 311 5.05 20.20 21.52
N GLY A 312 5.46 21.48 21.54
CA GLY A 312 5.67 22.36 20.38
C GLY A 312 6.38 21.73 19.17
N PRO A 313 7.62 21.20 19.29
CA PRO A 313 8.39 20.75 18.12
C PRO A 313 7.75 19.60 17.33
N GLN A 314 7.05 18.69 18.01
CA GLN A 314 6.47 17.51 17.36
C GLN A 314 5.23 17.86 16.54
N LYS A 315 4.40 18.79 17.05
CA LYS A 315 3.27 19.34 16.31
C LYS A 315 3.75 20.10 15.07
N ILE A 316 4.73 20.99 15.25
CA ILE A 316 5.33 21.75 14.15
C ILE A 316 5.94 20.81 13.10
N ALA A 317 6.63 19.74 13.52
CA ALA A 317 7.20 18.75 12.60
C ALA A 317 6.13 17.99 11.80
N LEU A 318 4.99 17.64 12.40
CA LEU A 318 3.89 16.97 11.70
C LEU A 318 3.18 17.90 10.71
N GLU A 319 2.95 19.15 11.10
CA GLU A 319 2.36 20.17 10.22
C GLU A 319 3.31 20.49 9.07
N LEU A 320 4.62 20.63 9.35
CA LEU A 320 5.65 20.77 8.34
C LEU A 320 5.72 19.55 7.40
N LEU A 321 5.59 18.33 7.92
CA LEU A 321 5.58 17.13 7.08
C LEU A 321 4.42 17.14 6.09
N HIS A 322 3.24 17.60 6.54
CA HIS A 322 2.07 17.75 5.68
C HIS A 322 2.30 18.84 4.62
N GLU A 323 2.80 20.00 5.03
CA GLU A 323 3.10 21.12 4.13
C GLU A 323 4.17 20.73 3.10
N CYS A 324 5.27 20.09 3.53
CA CYS A 324 6.31 19.56 2.65
C CYS A 324 5.77 18.56 1.63
N LYS A 325 4.78 17.71 1.96
CA LYS A 325 4.25 16.73 1.01
C LYS A 325 3.35 17.34 -0.06
N ASN A 326 2.67 18.44 0.29
CA ASN A 326 1.64 19.03 -0.56
C ASN A 326 2.10 20.32 -1.25
N TYR A 327 3.26 20.85 -0.89
CA TYR A 327 3.80 22.04 -1.54
C TYR A 327 4.07 21.77 -3.01
N ASP A 328 3.62 22.65 -3.89
CA ASP A 328 3.87 22.56 -5.33
C ASP A 328 4.81 23.69 -5.77
N PHE A 329 5.94 23.31 -6.38
CA PHE A 329 6.86 24.26 -7.00
C PHE A 329 6.39 24.72 -8.39
N GLY A 330 5.31 24.15 -8.92
CA GLY A 330 4.77 24.48 -10.23
C GLY A 330 5.64 24.00 -11.39
N LEU A 331 6.55 23.04 -11.16
CA LEU A 331 7.53 22.59 -12.16
C LEU A 331 7.10 21.32 -12.90
N GLU A 332 6.11 20.58 -12.41
CA GLU A 332 5.73 19.28 -12.98
C GLU A 332 5.15 19.37 -14.39
N ALA A 333 4.43 20.47 -14.67
CA ALA A 333 3.80 20.75 -15.96
C ALA A 333 4.67 21.63 -16.88
N THR A 334 5.88 22.02 -16.44
CA THR A 334 6.73 22.96 -17.16
C THR A 334 7.88 22.26 -17.87
N TYR A 335 8.50 22.99 -18.79
CA TYR A 335 9.72 22.57 -19.46
C TYR A 335 10.98 22.78 -18.60
N CYS A 336 10.82 23.25 -17.35
CA CYS A 336 11.91 23.62 -16.44
C CYS A 336 12.95 24.50 -17.14
N THR A 337 12.53 25.45 -17.98
CA THR A 337 13.43 26.47 -18.54
C THR A 337 14.06 27.29 -17.42
N SER A 338 15.13 28.03 -17.72
CA SER A 338 15.71 28.97 -16.75
C SER A 338 14.68 29.97 -16.22
N GLU A 339 13.71 30.37 -17.06
CA GLU A 339 12.61 31.25 -16.65
C GLU A 339 11.60 30.52 -15.76
N ASP A 340 11.20 29.29 -16.09
CA ASP A 340 10.28 28.49 -15.24
C ASP A 340 10.87 28.28 -13.84
N VAL A 341 12.16 27.96 -13.77
CA VAL A 341 12.88 27.75 -12.51
C VAL A 341 12.97 29.05 -11.71
N LYS A 342 13.21 30.18 -12.37
CA LYS A 342 13.22 31.50 -11.74
C LYS A 342 11.84 31.88 -11.21
N LEU A 343 10.78 31.75 -12.01
CA LEU A 343 9.40 32.00 -11.60
C LEU A 343 8.98 31.12 -10.43
N SER A 344 9.38 29.84 -10.44
CA SER A 344 9.15 28.91 -9.32
C SER A 344 9.84 29.37 -8.03
N LEU A 345 11.09 29.83 -8.11
CA LEU A 345 11.81 30.38 -6.96
C LEU A 345 11.19 31.68 -6.45
N ASP A 346 10.82 32.59 -7.34
CA ASP A 346 10.19 33.86 -6.97
C ASP A 346 8.82 33.60 -6.32
N HIS A 347 8.02 32.70 -6.88
CA HIS A 347 6.76 32.25 -6.28
C HIS A 347 6.97 31.69 -4.88
N TYR A 348 7.95 30.78 -4.71
CA TYR A 348 8.27 30.20 -3.41
C TYR A 348 8.76 31.26 -2.40
N ARG A 349 9.56 32.24 -2.83
CA ARG A 349 10.02 33.32 -1.95
C ARG A 349 8.85 34.18 -1.45
N SER A 350 7.86 34.45 -2.30
CA SER A 350 6.65 35.20 -1.93
C SER A 350 5.65 34.36 -1.11
N HIS A 351 5.65 33.04 -1.27
CA HIS A 351 4.68 32.13 -0.65
C HIS A 351 5.36 31.06 0.20
N ARG A 352 6.36 31.47 0.99
CA ARG A 352 7.10 30.52 1.83
C ARG A 352 6.14 29.78 2.77
N PRO A 353 6.28 28.45 2.89
CA PRO A 353 5.48 27.64 3.79
C PRO A 353 5.55 28.20 5.22
N GLN A 354 4.40 28.48 5.84
CA GLN A 354 4.37 29.15 7.14
C GLN A 354 4.89 28.24 8.24
N GLN A 355 4.62 26.93 8.17
CA GLN A 355 5.12 25.98 9.16
C GLN A 355 6.62 25.76 9.01
N TRP A 356 7.15 25.89 7.80
CA TRP A 356 8.60 25.95 7.61
C TRP A 356 9.22 27.13 8.36
N LEU A 357 8.68 28.34 8.22
CA LEU A 357 9.20 29.51 8.92
C LEU A 357 9.11 29.36 10.45
N GLN A 358 8.00 28.81 10.96
CA GLN A 358 7.84 28.53 12.39
C GLN A 358 8.82 27.48 12.89
N PHE A 359 9.00 26.39 12.14
CA PHE A 359 9.99 25.35 12.43
C PHE A 359 11.40 25.94 12.49
N MET A 360 11.74 26.82 11.55
CA MET A 360 13.06 27.43 11.50
C MET A 360 13.33 28.35 12.70
N LYS A 361 12.35 29.18 13.07
CA LYS A 361 12.42 30.02 14.27
C LYS A 361 12.55 29.19 15.54
N PHE A 362 11.83 28.06 15.60
CA PHE A 362 11.90 27.14 16.73
C PHE A 362 13.28 26.47 16.84
N MET A 363 13.84 26.00 15.73
CA MET A 363 15.13 25.28 15.71
C MET A 363 16.33 26.20 15.97
N PHE A 364 16.23 27.48 15.59
CA PHE A 364 17.35 28.44 15.69
C PHE A 364 16.93 29.75 16.41
N PRO A 365 16.51 29.68 17.68
CA PRO A 365 15.91 30.81 18.40
C PRO A 365 16.87 31.98 18.64
N ASN A 366 18.19 31.71 18.69
CA ASN A 366 19.22 32.70 19.05
C ASN A 366 19.89 33.34 17.83
N THR A 367 19.36 33.16 16.63
CA THR A 367 19.92 33.82 15.45
C THR A 367 19.35 35.24 15.35
N SER A 368 20.10 36.21 15.89
CA SER A 368 19.84 37.65 15.75
C SER A 368 19.76 38.12 14.29
N ASN A 369 20.19 37.26 13.34
CA ASN A 369 20.11 37.43 11.89
C ASN A 369 19.01 36.58 11.21
N THR A 370 18.00 36.08 11.93
CA THR A 370 16.89 35.26 11.36
C THR A 370 16.16 35.88 10.16
N ASN A 371 16.27 37.21 9.98
CA ASN A 371 15.61 37.95 8.89
C ASN A 371 16.54 38.41 7.78
N THR A 372 17.82 37.99 7.74
CA THR A 372 18.66 38.32 6.58
C THR A 372 18.32 37.42 5.39
N ASP A 373 18.27 37.99 4.19
CA ASP A 373 17.97 37.25 2.96
C ASP A 373 18.93 36.08 2.73
N GLU A 374 20.19 36.22 3.16
CA GLU A 374 21.20 35.16 3.10
C GLU A 374 20.82 33.96 3.98
N TRP A 375 20.25 34.22 5.16
CA TRP A 375 19.82 33.19 6.09
C TRP A 375 18.64 32.41 5.51
N LEU A 376 17.64 33.11 4.98
CA LEU A 376 16.48 32.51 4.33
C LEU A 376 16.88 31.64 3.13
N LEU A 377 17.85 32.07 2.32
CA LEU A 377 18.31 31.30 1.15
C LEU A 377 18.85 29.91 1.51
N LYS A 378 19.59 29.80 2.61
CA LYS A 378 20.13 28.50 3.09
C LYS A 378 19.00 27.56 3.50
N PHE A 379 17.97 28.07 4.17
CA PHE A 379 16.81 27.27 4.58
C PHE A 379 15.89 26.94 3.43
N ASP A 380 15.74 27.84 2.47
CA ASP A 380 14.98 27.60 1.25
C ASP A 380 15.56 26.42 0.46
N THR A 381 16.89 26.26 0.50
CA THR A 381 17.59 25.11 -0.08
C THR A 381 17.30 23.83 0.72
N LEU A 382 17.33 23.89 2.05
CA LEU A 382 17.02 22.75 2.92
C LEU A 382 15.57 22.28 2.77
N PHE A 383 14.62 23.21 2.66
CA PHE A 383 13.21 22.89 2.43
C PHE A 383 13.04 22.11 1.13
N GLN A 384 13.64 22.61 0.04
CA GLN A 384 13.61 21.94 -1.26
C GLN A 384 14.21 20.53 -1.21
N PHE A 385 15.30 20.33 -0.45
CA PHE A 385 15.89 19.01 -0.24
C PHE A 385 14.93 18.05 0.49
N ILE A 386 14.34 18.50 1.60
CA ILE A 386 13.38 17.70 2.38
C ILE A 386 12.15 17.37 1.53
N HIS A 387 11.61 18.33 0.80
CA HIS A 387 10.47 18.15 -0.11
C HIS A 387 10.76 17.09 -1.18
N TYR A 388 11.90 17.21 -1.86
CA TYR A 388 12.31 16.26 -2.91
C TYR A 388 12.52 14.85 -2.35
N TRP A 389 13.13 14.75 -1.17
CA TRP A 389 13.34 13.47 -0.51
C TRP A 389 12.02 12.81 -0.10
N LEU A 390 11.10 13.56 0.51
CA LEU A 390 9.79 13.06 0.93
C LEU A 390 8.89 12.64 -0.23
N SER A 391 9.03 13.29 -1.39
CA SER A 391 8.34 12.91 -2.63
C SER A 391 9.03 11.77 -3.38
N SER A 392 10.12 11.21 -2.84
CA SER A 392 10.94 10.19 -3.52
C SER A 392 11.40 10.64 -4.91
N GLY A 393 11.72 11.94 -5.05
CA GLY A 393 12.16 12.56 -6.29
C GLY A 393 11.09 12.69 -7.39
N ARG A 394 9.81 12.46 -7.07
CA ARG A 394 8.70 12.65 -8.01
C ARG A 394 8.45 14.12 -8.29
N ASN A 395 8.44 14.93 -7.24
CA ASN A 395 8.12 16.34 -7.32
C ASN A 395 9.42 17.12 -7.45
N ARG A 396 9.60 17.78 -8.60
CA ARG A 396 10.84 18.50 -8.91
C ARG A 396 10.87 19.82 -8.15
N THR A 397 12.05 20.20 -7.67
CA THR A 397 12.28 21.53 -7.09
C THR A 397 13.27 22.33 -7.94
N PRO A 398 13.22 23.67 -7.86
CA PRO A 398 14.18 24.53 -8.56
C PRO A 398 15.63 24.15 -8.32
N PHE A 399 16.00 23.86 -7.07
CA PHE A 399 17.34 23.45 -6.69
C PHE A 399 17.80 22.20 -7.43
N HIS A 400 17.01 21.13 -7.43
CA HIS A 400 17.39 19.86 -8.07
C HIS A 400 17.49 20.00 -9.59
N CYS A 401 16.60 20.77 -10.21
CA CYS A 401 16.67 21.07 -11.64
C CYS A 401 17.94 21.87 -11.99
N SER A 402 18.15 23.02 -11.33
CA SER A 402 19.29 23.90 -11.55
C SER A 402 20.62 23.22 -11.30
N LEU A 403 20.74 22.47 -10.20
CA LEU A 403 21.99 21.81 -9.83
C LEU A 403 22.36 20.75 -10.88
N THR A 404 21.39 19.95 -11.31
CA THR A 404 21.60 18.91 -12.32
C THR A 404 22.07 19.51 -13.64
N GLN A 405 21.39 20.56 -14.10
CA GLN A 405 21.71 21.22 -15.37
C GLN A 405 23.08 21.91 -15.30
N THR A 406 23.40 22.56 -14.19
CA THR A 406 24.70 23.20 -13.95
C THR A 406 25.83 22.19 -13.98
N VAL A 407 25.70 21.10 -13.22
CA VAL A 407 26.72 20.04 -13.16
C VAL A 407 26.90 19.39 -14.53
N HIS A 408 25.81 19.11 -15.25
CA HIS A 408 25.90 18.55 -16.59
C HIS A 408 26.58 19.51 -17.57
N ASN A 409 26.23 20.80 -17.54
CA ASN A 409 26.82 21.78 -18.45
C ASN A 409 28.32 21.98 -18.22
N LEU A 410 28.75 21.99 -16.96
CA LEU A 410 30.16 22.17 -16.59
C LEU A 410 31.01 20.92 -16.84
N SER A 411 30.50 19.74 -16.48
CA SER A 411 31.29 18.50 -16.50
C SER A 411 31.08 17.65 -17.75
N ARG A 412 29.93 17.80 -18.42
CA ARG A 412 29.40 16.86 -19.43
C ARG A 412 29.32 15.40 -18.97
N SER A 413 29.45 15.15 -17.66
CA SER A 413 29.53 13.80 -17.10
C SER A 413 28.15 13.27 -16.70
N ARG A 414 27.69 12.24 -17.41
CA ARG A 414 26.51 11.46 -17.00
C ARG A 414 26.72 10.78 -15.64
N GLN A 415 27.91 10.22 -15.42
CA GLN A 415 28.21 9.48 -14.19
C GLN A 415 28.09 10.36 -12.95
N LEU A 416 28.53 11.62 -13.04
CA LEU A 416 28.43 12.57 -11.94
C LEU A 416 26.97 12.90 -11.60
N VAL A 417 26.14 13.12 -12.62
CA VAL A 417 24.69 13.31 -12.46
C VAL A 417 24.03 12.08 -11.84
N ASP A 418 24.38 10.88 -12.29
CA ASP A 418 23.83 9.63 -11.75
C ASP A 418 24.22 9.42 -10.27
N ILE A 419 25.44 9.76 -9.87
CA ILE A 419 25.87 9.74 -8.47
C ILE A 419 25.04 10.73 -7.64
N MET A 420 24.87 11.96 -8.11
CA MET A 420 24.08 12.97 -7.41
C MET A 420 22.60 12.58 -7.30
N ASN A 421 22.04 11.96 -8.33
CA ASN A 421 20.67 11.45 -8.28
C ASN A 421 20.52 10.33 -7.25
N ARG A 422 21.47 9.41 -7.15
CA ARG A 422 21.47 8.36 -6.11
C ARG A 422 21.55 8.92 -4.68
N MET A 423 22.16 10.10 -4.52
CA MET A 423 22.20 10.82 -3.25
C MET A 423 20.98 11.71 -3.01
N ASN A 424 19.97 11.67 -3.91
CA ASN A 424 18.80 12.55 -3.90
C ASN A 424 19.14 14.06 -3.94
N LEU A 425 20.26 14.43 -4.56
CA LEU A 425 20.66 15.84 -4.74
C LEU A 425 20.31 16.38 -6.13
N ALA A 426 20.03 15.50 -7.09
CA ALA A 426 19.80 15.85 -8.48
C ALA A 426 18.61 15.06 -9.07
N ILE A 427 18.01 15.60 -10.13
CA ILE A 427 17.10 14.83 -10.97
C ILE A 427 17.90 13.82 -11.81
N SER A 428 17.24 12.79 -12.32
CA SER A 428 17.93 11.79 -13.15
C SER A 428 18.45 12.41 -14.44
N TYR A 429 19.55 11.87 -14.98
CA TYR A 429 20.10 12.30 -16.26
C TYR A 429 19.06 12.21 -17.39
N ASP A 430 18.28 11.13 -17.42
CA ASP A 430 17.23 10.92 -18.42
C ASP A 430 16.10 11.95 -18.25
N SER A 431 15.73 12.31 -17.01
CA SER A 431 14.76 13.39 -16.74
C SER A 431 15.25 14.73 -17.28
N MET A 432 16.52 15.06 -17.05
CA MET A 432 17.15 16.27 -17.57
C MET A 432 17.21 16.27 -19.11
N GLN A 433 17.55 15.14 -19.75
CA GLN A 433 17.55 15.04 -21.21
C GLN A 433 16.15 15.29 -21.78
N ARG A 434 15.11 14.70 -21.20
CA ARG A 434 13.72 14.94 -21.62
C ARG A 434 13.35 16.42 -21.52
N LEU A 435 13.75 17.09 -20.44
CA LEU A 435 13.55 18.53 -20.28
C LEU A 435 14.26 19.31 -21.39
N ASN A 436 15.54 19.05 -21.64
CA ASN A 436 16.29 19.71 -22.71
C ASN A 436 15.68 19.49 -24.10
N THR A 437 15.25 18.26 -24.41
CA THR A 437 14.57 17.95 -25.68
C THR A 437 13.25 18.71 -25.81
N ALA A 438 12.46 18.76 -24.74
CA ALA A 438 11.17 19.44 -24.75
C ALA A 438 11.33 20.97 -24.88
N VAL A 439 12.33 21.56 -24.23
CA VAL A 439 12.71 22.97 -24.43
C VAL A 439 13.11 23.23 -25.89
N ALA A 440 13.95 22.37 -26.47
CA ALA A 440 14.37 22.52 -27.85
C ALA A 440 13.19 22.41 -28.83
N GLN A 441 12.25 21.49 -28.60
CA GLN A 441 11.02 21.37 -29.38
C GLN A 441 10.17 22.65 -29.31
N LYS A 442 9.96 23.20 -28.11
CA LYS A 442 9.24 24.46 -27.91
C LYS A 442 9.89 25.61 -28.68
N MET A 443 11.22 25.73 -28.64
CA MET A 443 11.95 26.77 -29.40
C MET A 443 11.79 26.62 -30.91
N VAL A 444 11.76 25.37 -31.41
CA VAL A 444 11.49 25.10 -32.84
C VAL A 444 10.06 25.49 -33.20
N GLU A 445 9.08 25.15 -32.38
CA GLU A 445 7.67 25.51 -32.58
C GLU A 445 7.46 27.03 -32.59
N GLU A 446 8.11 27.77 -31.69
CA GLU A 446 8.03 29.23 -31.61
C GLU A 446 8.74 29.94 -32.77
N THR A 447 9.74 29.31 -33.39
CA THR A 447 10.47 29.88 -34.55
C THR A 447 9.84 29.54 -35.90
N LEU A 448 9.04 28.47 -36.00
CA LEU A 448 8.35 28.05 -37.23
C LEU A 448 7.34 29.08 -37.80
N PRO A 449 6.48 29.79 -37.03
CA PRO A 449 5.53 30.75 -37.60
C PRO A 449 6.18 31.98 -38.23
N ASN A 450 7.49 32.19 -38.03
CA ASN A 450 8.26 33.26 -38.68
C ASN A 450 9.00 32.82 -39.96
N ARG A 451 8.84 31.56 -40.41
CA ARG A 451 9.31 31.15 -41.73
C ARG A 451 8.20 31.42 -42.74
N CYS A 452 8.42 32.42 -43.59
CA CYS A 452 7.53 32.81 -44.68
C CYS A 452 6.98 31.58 -45.45
N PRO A 453 5.70 31.63 -45.87
CA PRO A 453 5.12 30.62 -46.73
C PRO A 453 5.72 30.79 -48.13
N TRP A 454 6.78 30.05 -48.42
CA TRP A 454 7.28 29.88 -49.79
C TRP A 454 6.72 28.59 -50.36
#